data_AF-G1TFM8-F1
#
_entry.id   AF-G1TFM8-F1
#
_cell.length_a   1.000
_cell.length_b   1.000
_cell.length_c   1.000
_cell.angle_alpha   90.00
_cell.angle_beta   90.00
_cell.angle_gamma   90.00
#
_symmetry.space_group_name_H-M   'P 1'
#
loop_
_entity.id
_entity.type
_entity.pdbx_description
1 polymer ?
#
loop_
_entity_poly.entity_id
_entity_poly.type
_entity_poly.pdbx_seq_one_letter_code
_entity_poly.pdbx_strand_id
1 'polypeptide(L)'
;APGLVLPYKYQVLAEMFRSMDTIVGLLHNRSETATFAKVQQGVQDMMRKRFEERNVGQIKAVYPGSYRFRQERNVPTFTDGAKRSQYQLTIEPLLGQDAGPAPPLTATCLLQRRQVFSQNLLRRVQEHHKAFLASLDPPMAVPEEQLKRWHPRFRVDEVPDIEPAELPQPPAVETLTTAQEVLARARSLMSPRMERALSDLASRSKEPGGPASPGPALPATPPATPPAAPPSALKGVSQSLLERIRAKEVQKQLAQMTRRPEQEQRLQRLERLPELARVLRGVFVSERKPALTMQVACARLVGSCCAATSPGEMEQCVLLLSELLPDWLRLHRVRTDTYIKLDKDADLASIMARLAHQARIEAVL
;
A
#
# COMPACT_ATOMS: atom_id res chain seq x y z
N ALA A 1 1.36 -1.14 16.56
CA ALA A 1 0.72 0.08 16.02
C ALA A 1 0.97 0.10 14.51
N PRO A 2 -0.01 0.40 13.64
CA PRO A 2 0.08 -0.01 12.26
C PRO A 2 1.15 0.82 11.52
N GLY A 3 2.03 0.12 10.82
CA GLY A 3 2.95 0.72 9.87
C GLY A 3 2.22 1.28 8.66
N LEU A 4 2.95 1.59 7.59
CA LEU A 4 2.38 2.11 6.35
C LEU A 4 1.41 1.10 5.71
N VAL A 5 0.11 1.31 5.96
CA VAL A 5 -0.97 0.48 5.40
C VAL A 5 -1.19 0.80 3.93
N LEU A 6 -1.48 -0.22 3.13
CA LEU A 6 -1.86 -0.04 1.73
C LEU A 6 -3.37 0.24 1.62
N PRO A 7 -3.83 1.02 0.61
CA PRO A 7 -5.23 1.15 0.26
C PRO A 7 -5.87 -0.22 -0.01
N TYR A 8 -7.16 -0.40 0.29
CA TYR A 8 -7.86 -1.69 0.09
C TYR A 8 -7.67 -2.25 -1.32
N LYS A 9 -7.82 -1.41 -2.34
CA LYS A 9 -7.62 -1.79 -3.75
C LYS A 9 -6.20 -2.28 -4.06
N TYR A 10 -5.18 -1.73 -3.41
CA TYR A 10 -3.80 -2.17 -3.60
C TYR A 10 -3.54 -3.47 -2.83
N GLN A 11 -4.19 -3.67 -1.69
CA GLN A 11 -4.16 -4.95 -0.98
C GLN A 11 -4.77 -6.08 -1.83
N VAL A 12 -5.93 -5.84 -2.45
CA VAL A 12 -6.56 -6.80 -3.37
C VAL A 12 -5.63 -7.11 -4.55
N LEU A 13 -4.97 -6.10 -5.13
CA LEU A 13 -4.02 -6.32 -6.22
C LEU A 13 -2.78 -7.11 -5.75
N ALA A 14 -2.30 -6.90 -4.53
CA ALA A 14 -1.23 -7.71 -3.93
C ALA A 14 -1.64 -9.16 -3.71
N GLU A 15 -2.88 -9.42 -3.29
CA GLU A 15 -3.44 -10.78 -3.22
C GLU A 15 -3.54 -11.43 -4.60
N MET A 16 -3.97 -10.67 -5.62
CA MET A 16 -4.03 -11.13 -7.00
C MET A 16 -2.63 -11.49 -7.52
N PHE A 17 -1.63 -10.64 -7.29
CA PHE A 17 -0.24 -10.94 -7.65
C PHE A 17 0.27 -12.19 -6.94
N ARG A 18 0.10 -12.30 -5.61
CA ARG A 18 0.51 -13.49 -4.85
C ARG A 18 -0.10 -14.76 -5.45
N SER A 19 -1.37 -14.67 -5.84
CA SER A 19 -2.12 -15.80 -6.36
C SER A 19 -1.66 -16.18 -7.76
N MET A 20 -1.51 -15.18 -8.63
CA MET A 20 -0.97 -15.34 -9.98
C MET A 20 0.43 -15.94 -9.95
N ASP A 21 1.34 -15.42 -9.12
CA ASP A 21 2.74 -15.87 -9.05
C ASP A 21 2.83 -17.33 -8.56
N THR A 22 1.92 -17.75 -7.67
CA THR A 22 1.81 -19.15 -7.23
C THR A 22 1.39 -20.07 -8.37
N ILE A 23 0.36 -19.71 -9.13
CA ILE A 23 -0.13 -20.53 -10.26
C ILE A 23 0.89 -20.56 -11.40
N VAL A 24 1.47 -19.42 -11.76
CA VAL A 24 2.54 -19.34 -12.77
C VAL A 24 3.75 -20.15 -12.33
N GLY A 25 4.15 -20.06 -11.06
CA GLY A 25 5.24 -20.87 -10.51
C GLY A 25 4.97 -22.37 -10.59
N LEU A 26 3.75 -22.81 -10.29
CA LEU A 26 3.35 -24.21 -10.42
C LEU A 26 3.49 -24.73 -11.85
N LEU A 27 3.00 -23.96 -12.84
CA LEU A 27 3.05 -24.32 -14.26
C LEU A 27 4.48 -24.28 -14.79
N HIS A 28 5.23 -23.22 -14.47
CA HIS A 28 6.62 -23.04 -14.87
C HIS A 28 7.52 -24.17 -14.34
N ASN A 29 7.40 -24.52 -13.06
CA ASN A 29 8.28 -25.52 -12.43
C ASN A 29 8.07 -26.94 -12.97
N ARG A 30 6.93 -27.22 -13.60
CA ARG A 30 6.65 -28.48 -14.30
C ARG A 30 6.81 -28.37 -15.82
N SER A 31 7.45 -27.32 -16.32
CA SER A 31 7.68 -27.05 -17.76
C SER A 31 6.40 -26.96 -18.60
N GLU A 32 5.31 -26.49 -18.00
CA GLU A 32 4.04 -26.26 -18.68
C GLU A 32 3.85 -24.79 -19.02
N THR A 33 3.46 -24.48 -20.26
CA THR A 33 3.17 -23.12 -20.69
C THR A 33 1.99 -22.54 -19.91
N ALA A 34 2.24 -21.45 -19.18
CA ALA A 34 1.22 -20.73 -18.43
C ALA A 34 0.42 -19.80 -19.36
N THR A 35 -0.71 -20.30 -19.87
CA THR A 35 -1.68 -19.48 -20.61
C THR A 35 -2.54 -18.67 -19.65
N PHE A 36 -3.04 -17.51 -20.10
CA PHE A 36 -3.92 -16.67 -19.31
C PHE A 36 -5.16 -17.43 -18.83
N ALA A 37 -5.77 -18.28 -19.67
CA ALA A 37 -6.92 -19.08 -19.27
C ALA A 37 -6.62 -20.00 -18.07
N LYS A 38 -5.45 -20.67 -18.06
CA LYS A 38 -5.03 -21.52 -16.93
C LYS A 38 -4.77 -20.70 -15.67
N VAL A 39 -4.07 -19.58 -15.82
CA VAL A 39 -3.77 -18.67 -14.69
C VAL A 39 -5.05 -18.07 -14.13
N GLN A 40 -5.96 -17.61 -15.00
CA GLN A 40 -7.25 -17.06 -14.63
C GLN A 40 -8.06 -18.07 -13.83
N GLN A 41 -8.21 -19.29 -14.32
CA GLN A 41 -8.94 -20.34 -13.60
C GLN A 41 -8.32 -20.59 -12.22
N GLY A 42 -7.00 -20.82 -12.16
CA GLY A 42 -6.31 -21.10 -10.91
C GLY A 42 -6.39 -19.96 -9.88
N VAL A 43 -6.29 -18.70 -10.33
CA VAL A 43 -6.41 -17.53 -9.46
C VAL A 43 -7.84 -17.36 -8.95
N GLN A 44 -8.85 -17.52 -9.82
CA GLN A 44 -10.26 -17.41 -9.41
C GLN A 44 -10.65 -18.53 -8.43
N ASP A 45 -10.14 -19.75 -8.64
CA ASP A 45 -10.36 -20.86 -7.72
C ASP A 45 -9.72 -20.61 -6.35
N MET A 46 -8.52 -20.03 -6.32
CA MET A 46 -7.80 -19.77 -5.08
C MET A 46 -8.34 -18.55 -4.31
N MET A 47 -8.75 -17.49 -5.01
CA MET A 47 -9.20 -16.24 -4.39
C MET A 47 -10.71 -16.14 -4.23
N ARG A 48 -11.49 -16.95 -4.97
CA ARG A 48 -12.96 -16.83 -5.07
C ARG A 48 -13.42 -15.42 -5.47
N LYS A 49 -12.63 -14.74 -6.31
CA LYS A 49 -12.84 -13.38 -6.82
C LYS A 49 -12.60 -13.35 -8.33
N ARG A 50 -13.23 -12.43 -9.05
CA ARG A 50 -13.04 -12.25 -10.51
C ARG A 50 -11.61 -11.83 -10.81
N PHE A 51 -11.00 -12.48 -11.81
CA PHE A 51 -9.67 -12.14 -12.29
C PHE A 51 -9.68 -11.98 -13.81
N GLU A 52 -9.22 -10.84 -14.31
CA GLU A 52 -9.28 -10.47 -15.74
C GLU A 52 -7.92 -10.06 -16.28
N GLU A 53 -7.80 -9.97 -17.61
CA GLU A 53 -6.58 -9.46 -18.26
C GLU A 53 -6.25 -8.03 -17.80
N ARG A 54 -7.27 -7.22 -17.49
CA ARG A 54 -7.08 -5.89 -16.88
C ARG A 54 -6.23 -5.97 -15.61
N ASN A 55 -6.47 -6.96 -14.75
CA ASN A 55 -5.71 -7.13 -13.50
C ASN A 55 -4.26 -7.55 -13.78
N VAL A 56 -4.03 -8.35 -14.83
CA VAL A 56 -2.69 -8.69 -15.31
C VAL A 56 -1.96 -7.44 -15.80
N GLY A 57 -2.65 -6.56 -16.53
CA GLY A 57 -2.13 -5.25 -16.93
C GLY A 57 -1.78 -4.37 -15.73
N GLN A 58 -2.60 -4.36 -14.67
CA GLN A 58 -2.28 -3.64 -13.43
C GLN A 58 -1.06 -4.23 -12.72
N ILE A 59 -0.94 -5.55 -12.65
CA ILE A 59 0.24 -6.23 -12.11
C ILE A 59 1.50 -5.84 -12.90
N LYS A 60 1.42 -5.84 -14.24
CA LYS A 60 2.49 -5.38 -15.12
C LYS A 60 2.86 -3.92 -14.86
N ALA A 61 1.88 -3.04 -14.64
CA ALA A 61 2.15 -1.64 -14.32
C ALA A 61 2.88 -1.46 -12.98
N VAL A 62 2.58 -2.31 -11.98
CA VAL A 62 3.25 -2.27 -10.66
C VAL A 62 4.63 -2.92 -10.70
N TYR A 63 4.80 -4.00 -11.46
CA TYR A 63 6.06 -4.73 -11.54
C TYR A 63 6.39 -5.13 -13.00
N PRO A 64 6.83 -4.18 -13.84
CA PRO A 64 7.06 -4.43 -15.27
C PRO A 64 8.09 -5.53 -15.56
N GLY A 65 9.08 -5.70 -14.67
CA GLY A 65 10.13 -6.71 -14.76
C GLY A 65 9.74 -8.09 -14.20
N SER A 66 8.48 -8.34 -13.80
CA SER A 66 8.11 -9.60 -13.16
C SER A 66 7.82 -10.73 -14.15
N TYR A 67 7.24 -10.41 -15.30
CA TYR A 67 6.82 -11.36 -16.33
C TYR A 67 7.08 -10.83 -17.73
N ARG A 68 7.30 -11.77 -18.66
CA ARG A 68 7.20 -11.55 -20.10
C ARG A 68 5.85 -12.07 -20.58
N PHE A 69 5.14 -11.22 -21.29
CA PHE A 69 3.84 -11.54 -21.89
C PHE A 69 4.03 -11.72 -23.40
N ARG A 70 3.43 -12.76 -23.98
CA ARG A 70 3.48 -13.03 -25.42
C ARG A 70 2.12 -13.47 -25.92
N GLN A 71 1.93 -13.39 -27.23
CA GLN A 71 0.80 -14.04 -27.88
C GLN A 71 1.29 -15.26 -28.66
N GLU A 72 0.81 -16.45 -28.27
CA GLU A 72 1.25 -17.71 -28.88
C GLU A 72 0.07 -18.47 -29.51
N ARG A 73 0.36 -19.21 -30.58
CA ARG A 73 -0.59 -20.10 -31.25
C ARG A 73 -0.20 -21.55 -30.96
N ASN A 74 -1.17 -22.46 -31.00
CA ASN A 74 -0.95 -23.91 -30.86
C ASN A 74 -0.42 -24.35 -29.49
N VAL A 75 -0.71 -23.61 -28.42
CA VAL A 75 -0.41 -24.08 -27.07
C VAL A 75 -1.33 -25.28 -26.77
N PRO A 76 -0.79 -26.45 -26.37
CA PRO A 76 -1.60 -27.63 -26.09
C PRO A 76 -2.63 -27.36 -25.00
N THR A 77 -3.92 -27.44 -25.35
CA THR A 77 -5.04 -27.40 -24.42
C THR A 77 -5.69 -28.77 -24.36
N PHE A 78 -6.12 -29.21 -23.16
CA PHE A 78 -6.76 -30.51 -22.92
C PHE A 78 -7.99 -30.76 -23.82
N THR A 79 -8.63 -29.71 -24.32
CA THR A 79 -9.73 -29.76 -25.28
C THR A 79 -9.21 -29.74 -26.72
N ASP A 80 -8.75 -30.88 -27.22
CA ASP A 80 -8.15 -31.05 -28.56
C ASP A 80 -9.16 -30.90 -29.73
N GLY A 81 -10.40 -30.50 -29.45
CA GLY A 81 -11.51 -30.35 -30.42
C GLY A 81 -11.83 -28.91 -30.85
N ALA A 82 -11.29 -27.88 -30.20
CA ALA A 82 -11.62 -26.48 -30.50
C ALA A 82 -10.51 -25.80 -31.32
N LYS A 83 -10.82 -25.49 -32.59
CA LYS A 83 -10.12 -24.58 -33.54
C LYS A 83 -8.67 -24.22 -33.17
N ARG A 84 -7.70 -24.92 -33.79
CA ARG A 84 -6.22 -24.71 -33.78
C ARG A 84 -5.72 -23.31 -34.23
N SER A 85 -6.54 -22.26 -34.18
CA SER A 85 -6.24 -20.95 -34.76
C SER A 85 -6.31 -19.77 -33.77
N GLN A 86 -6.71 -19.99 -32.51
CA GLN A 86 -6.84 -18.88 -31.57
C GLN A 86 -5.52 -18.61 -30.84
N TYR A 87 -5.00 -17.41 -31.04
CA TYR A 87 -3.91 -16.84 -30.27
C TYR A 87 -4.29 -16.75 -28.78
N GLN A 88 -3.40 -17.16 -27.88
CA GLN A 88 -3.59 -17.06 -26.42
C GLN A 88 -2.46 -16.23 -25.79
N LEU A 89 -2.82 -15.44 -24.78
CA LEU A 89 -1.85 -14.71 -23.97
C LEU A 89 -1.09 -15.71 -23.09
N THR A 90 0.24 -15.73 -23.20
CA THR A 90 1.13 -16.54 -22.36
C THR A 90 1.93 -15.67 -21.40
N ILE A 91 2.21 -16.22 -20.22
CA ILE A 91 2.81 -15.52 -19.09
C ILE A 91 4.06 -16.28 -18.66
N GLU A 92 5.24 -15.67 -18.83
CA GLU A 92 6.53 -16.28 -18.50
C GLU A 92 7.19 -15.50 -17.35
N PRO A 93 7.58 -16.13 -16.23
CA PRO A 93 8.26 -15.44 -15.13
C PRO A 93 9.69 -15.05 -15.52
N LEU A 94 10.10 -13.82 -15.17
CA LEU A 94 11.48 -13.35 -15.35
C LEU A 94 12.28 -13.58 -14.06
N LEU A 95 13.36 -14.36 -14.15
CA LEU A 95 14.10 -14.90 -12.98
C LEU A 95 15.61 -14.60 -12.99
N GLY A 96 16.03 -13.50 -13.63
CA GLY A 96 17.46 -13.19 -13.79
C GLY A 96 18.08 -13.94 -14.97
N GLN A 97 18.99 -13.28 -15.69
CA GLN A 97 19.52 -13.75 -16.96
C GLN A 97 20.82 -14.51 -16.74
N ASP A 98 20.72 -15.79 -16.37
CA ASP A 98 21.86 -16.70 -16.41
C ASP A 98 21.76 -17.57 -17.67
N ALA A 99 22.90 -17.78 -18.34
CA ALA A 99 23.04 -18.46 -19.63
C ALA A 99 22.81 -19.99 -19.55
N GLY A 100 21.72 -20.41 -18.93
CA GLY A 100 21.36 -21.81 -18.69
C GLY A 100 19.84 -22.06 -18.74
N PRO A 101 19.38 -23.25 -18.34
CA PRO A 101 17.97 -23.57 -18.21
C PRO A 101 17.28 -22.56 -17.28
N ALA A 102 16.05 -22.15 -17.62
CA ALA A 102 15.30 -21.21 -16.79
C ALA A 102 15.19 -21.77 -15.35
N PRO A 103 15.66 -21.02 -14.34
CA PRO A 103 15.70 -21.52 -12.96
C PRO A 103 14.26 -21.73 -12.45
N PRO A 104 14.04 -22.68 -11.54
CA PRO A 104 12.71 -22.89 -10.97
C PRO A 104 12.29 -21.68 -10.13
N LEU A 105 10.99 -21.42 -10.11
CA LEU A 105 10.34 -20.47 -9.23
C LEU A 105 10.27 -21.06 -7.81
N THR A 106 11.36 -20.91 -7.06
CA THR A 106 11.49 -21.42 -5.68
C THR A 106 10.65 -20.61 -4.68
N ALA A 107 10.41 -21.17 -3.50
CA ALA A 107 9.72 -20.46 -2.41
C ALA A 107 10.41 -19.13 -2.04
N THR A 108 11.75 -19.11 -2.01
CA THR A 108 12.53 -17.89 -1.76
C THR A 108 12.28 -16.84 -2.84
N CYS A 109 12.24 -17.24 -4.11
CA CYS A 109 11.96 -16.34 -5.23
C CYS A 109 10.53 -15.75 -5.15
N LEU A 110 9.53 -16.59 -4.87
CA LEU A 110 8.14 -16.14 -4.64
C LEU A 110 8.05 -15.09 -3.51
N LEU A 111 8.76 -15.32 -2.39
CA LEU A 111 8.79 -14.37 -1.27
C LEU A 111 9.45 -13.05 -1.66
N GLN A 112 10.58 -13.08 -2.36
CA GLN A 112 11.28 -11.88 -2.83
C GLN A 112 10.41 -11.09 -3.81
N ARG A 113 9.80 -11.76 -4.79
CA ARG A 113 8.89 -11.13 -5.76
C ARG A 113 7.69 -10.48 -5.07
N ARG A 114 7.12 -11.13 -4.06
CA ARG A 114 6.05 -10.55 -3.22
C ARG A 114 6.50 -9.30 -2.49
N GLN A 115 7.71 -9.30 -1.92
CA GLN A 115 8.28 -8.12 -1.24
C GLN A 115 8.49 -6.96 -2.21
N VAL A 116 9.05 -7.21 -3.39
CA VAL A 116 9.23 -6.19 -4.43
C VAL A 116 7.89 -5.62 -4.85
N PHE A 117 6.89 -6.46 -5.09
CA PHE A 117 5.54 -6.01 -5.44
C PHE A 117 4.93 -5.12 -4.35
N SER A 118 5.02 -5.52 -3.08
CA SER A 118 4.50 -4.71 -1.97
C SER A 118 5.24 -3.39 -1.80
N GLN A 119 6.56 -3.37 -2.03
CA GLN A 119 7.36 -2.14 -1.99
C GLN A 119 6.98 -1.18 -3.13
N ASN A 120 6.75 -1.70 -4.34
CA ASN A 120 6.32 -0.89 -5.47
C ASN A 120 4.93 -0.28 -5.23
N LEU A 121 3.99 -1.05 -4.67
CA LEU A 121 2.69 -0.51 -4.25
C LEU A 121 2.85 0.58 -3.20
N LEU A 122 3.71 0.35 -2.21
CA LEU A 122 3.95 1.32 -1.14
C LEU A 122 4.54 2.62 -1.68
N ARG A 123 5.51 2.54 -2.60
CA ARG A 123 6.11 3.72 -3.25
C ARG A 123 5.08 4.58 -3.96
N ARG A 124 4.13 3.96 -4.69
CA ARG A 124 3.01 4.69 -5.32
C ARG A 124 2.18 5.44 -4.28
N VAL A 125 1.86 4.82 -3.15
CA VAL A 125 1.12 5.50 -2.06
C VAL A 125 1.95 6.64 -1.45
N GLN A 126 3.27 6.45 -1.32
CA GLN A 126 4.19 7.50 -0.85
C GLN A 126 4.23 8.70 -1.80
N GLU A 127 4.21 8.50 -3.12
CA GLU A 127 4.13 9.58 -4.11
C GLU A 127 2.85 10.43 -3.91
N HIS A 128 1.70 9.78 -3.72
CA HIS A 128 0.44 10.48 -3.44
C HIS A 128 0.43 11.16 -2.07
N HIS A 129 1.02 10.52 -1.06
CA HIS A 129 1.17 11.11 0.27
C HIS A 129 2.07 12.35 0.25
N LYS A 130 3.17 12.32 -0.50
CA LYS A 130 4.08 13.44 -0.72
C LYS A 130 3.38 14.62 -1.40
N ALA A 131 2.59 14.35 -2.43
CA ALA A 131 1.76 15.37 -3.09
C ALA A 131 0.72 15.97 -2.11
N PHE A 132 0.10 15.13 -1.28
CA PHE A 132 -0.81 15.59 -0.23
C PHE A 132 -0.11 16.47 0.81
N LEU A 133 1.06 16.08 1.32
CA LEU A 133 1.82 16.87 2.29
C LEU A 133 2.24 18.23 1.75
N ALA A 134 2.60 18.30 0.46
CA ALA A 134 2.92 19.55 -0.22
C ALA A 134 1.72 20.50 -0.36
N SER A 135 0.49 19.95 -0.37
CA SER A 135 -0.75 20.73 -0.46
C SER A 135 -1.28 21.27 0.88
N LEU A 136 -0.67 20.89 2.01
CA LEU A 136 -1.07 21.36 3.33
C LEU A 136 -0.62 22.82 3.57
N ASP A 137 -1.36 23.56 4.41
CA ASP A 137 -0.93 24.85 4.93
C ASP A 137 -0.54 24.71 6.42
N PRO A 138 0.74 24.84 6.79
CA PRO A 138 1.90 25.06 5.91
C PRO A 138 2.39 23.77 5.22
N PRO A 139 3.13 23.88 4.09
CA PRO A 139 3.63 22.72 3.36
C PRO A 139 4.56 21.86 4.21
N MET A 140 4.37 20.55 4.15
CA MET A 140 5.19 19.57 4.88
C MET A 140 6.00 18.73 3.89
N ALA A 141 7.21 18.35 4.29
CA ALA A 141 8.04 17.40 3.55
C ALA A 141 8.63 16.38 4.52
N VAL A 142 8.50 15.10 4.17
CA VAL A 142 9.08 13.98 4.94
C VAL A 142 9.83 13.08 3.95
N PRO A 143 11.10 12.74 4.21
CA PRO A 143 11.83 11.76 3.42
C PRO A 143 11.13 10.39 3.43
N GLU A 144 11.05 9.74 2.27
CA GLU A 144 10.29 8.49 2.07
C GLU A 144 10.82 7.34 2.94
N GLU A 145 12.11 7.34 3.26
CA GLU A 145 12.80 6.33 4.07
C GLU A 145 12.51 6.47 5.57
N GLN A 146 12.20 7.69 6.01
CA GLN A 146 11.93 8.01 7.41
C GLN A 146 10.46 7.88 7.78
N LEU A 147 9.58 7.82 6.78
CA LEU A 147 8.14 7.71 6.98
C LEU A 147 7.79 6.35 7.64
N LYS A 148 7.24 6.39 8.84
CA LYS A 148 6.76 5.19 9.56
C LYS A 148 5.24 5.05 9.52
N ARG A 149 4.54 6.16 9.35
CA ARG A 149 3.07 6.24 9.33
C ARG A 149 2.61 7.33 8.38
N TRP A 150 1.41 7.15 7.85
CA TRP A 150 0.74 8.18 7.07
C TRP A 150 0.32 9.35 7.95
N HIS A 151 0.20 10.52 7.32
CA HIS A 151 -0.37 11.67 7.98
C HIS A 151 -1.82 11.39 8.40
N PRO A 152 -2.31 11.78 9.59
CA PRO A 152 -3.64 11.42 10.08
C PRO A 152 -4.80 11.89 9.17
N ARG A 153 -4.60 13.00 8.45
CA ARG A 153 -5.57 13.53 7.48
C ARG A 153 -5.43 12.93 6.08
N PHE A 154 -4.43 12.09 5.83
CA PHE A 154 -4.25 11.44 4.54
C PHE A 154 -5.22 10.26 4.41
N ARG A 155 -6.11 10.34 3.43
CA ARG A 155 -7.10 9.30 3.18
C ARG A 155 -6.51 8.25 2.25
N VAL A 156 -5.94 7.20 2.85
CA VAL A 156 -5.20 6.15 2.14
C VAL A 156 -6.07 5.48 1.06
N ASP A 157 -7.34 5.21 1.33
CA ASP A 157 -8.23 4.52 0.37
C ASP A 157 -8.66 5.37 -0.83
N GLU A 158 -8.48 6.70 -0.79
CA GLU A 158 -8.82 7.63 -1.87
C GLU A 158 -7.71 7.82 -2.91
N VAL A 159 -6.54 7.20 -2.70
CA VAL A 159 -5.43 7.18 -3.66
C VAL A 159 -5.92 6.72 -5.04
N PRO A 160 -5.46 7.25 -6.19
CA PRO A 160 -5.90 6.80 -7.51
C PRO A 160 -5.75 5.30 -7.80
N ASP A 161 -6.60 4.80 -8.72
CA ASP A 161 -6.49 3.43 -9.24
C ASP A 161 -5.22 3.26 -10.07
N ILE A 162 -4.68 2.03 -10.08
CA ILE A 162 -3.53 1.71 -10.92
C ILE A 162 -4.04 1.48 -12.34
N GLU A 163 -3.59 2.33 -13.26
CA GLU A 163 -3.88 2.16 -14.68
C GLU A 163 -3.19 0.89 -15.22
N PRO A 164 -3.94 0.01 -15.93
CA PRO A 164 -3.38 -1.20 -16.51
C PRO A 164 -2.34 -0.88 -17.59
N ALA A 165 -1.17 -1.50 -17.52
CA ALA A 165 -0.20 -1.45 -18.60
C ALA A 165 -0.69 -2.27 -19.80
N GLU A 166 -0.36 -1.81 -21.02
CA GLU A 166 -0.74 -2.49 -22.26
C GLU A 166 -0.22 -3.92 -22.30
N LEU A 167 -1.09 -4.87 -22.67
CA LEU A 167 -0.75 -6.27 -22.90
C LEU A 167 -0.66 -6.54 -24.40
N PRO A 168 0.21 -7.48 -24.83
CA PRO A 168 0.34 -7.82 -26.25
C PRO A 168 -1.01 -8.30 -26.78
N GLN A 169 -1.48 -7.68 -27.86
CA GLN A 169 -2.69 -8.09 -28.53
C GLN A 169 -2.37 -9.16 -29.58
N PRO A 170 -3.35 -10.03 -29.91
CA PRO A 170 -3.22 -10.88 -31.08
C PRO A 170 -2.88 -10.06 -32.33
N PRO A 171 -1.92 -10.51 -33.16
CA PRO A 171 -1.68 -9.85 -34.44
C PRO A 171 -2.98 -9.85 -35.23
N ALA A 172 -3.30 -8.72 -35.86
CA ALA A 172 -4.50 -8.59 -36.69
C ALA A 172 -4.41 -9.61 -37.83
N VAL A 173 -5.06 -10.76 -37.65
CA VAL A 173 -5.30 -11.68 -38.75
C VAL A 173 -6.34 -10.97 -39.60
N GLU A 174 -6.01 -10.64 -40.85
CA GLU A 174 -6.98 -10.23 -41.86
C GLU A 174 -8.02 -11.34 -41.99
N THR A 175 -9.07 -11.25 -41.18
CA THR A 175 -10.22 -12.13 -41.30
C THR A 175 -10.92 -11.67 -42.56
N LEU A 176 -10.70 -12.41 -43.66
CA LEU A 176 -11.52 -12.32 -44.87
C LEU A 176 -12.94 -12.75 -44.48
N THR A 177 -13.66 -11.87 -43.82
CA THR A 177 -14.99 -12.11 -43.25
C THR A 177 -16.05 -12.00 -44.33
N THR A 178 -15.74 -11.28 -45.40
CA THR A 178 -16.67 -11.04 -46.48
C THR A 178 -16.52 -12.13 -47.53
N ALA A 179 -17.61 -12.80 -47.91
CA ALA A 179 -17.63 -13.74 -49.03
C ALA A 179 -17.05 -13.10 -50.31
N GLN A 180 -17.18 -11.77 -50.45
CA GLN A 180 -16.59 -10.98 -51.52
C GLN A 180 -15.05 -10.96 -51.51
N GLU A 181 -14.41 -10.91 -50.34
CA GLU A 181 -12.95 -10.89 -50.20
C GLU A 181 -12.35 -12.28 -50.41
N VAL A 182 -13.05 -13.33 -49.94
CA VAL A 182 -12.72 -14.72 -50.25
C VAL A 182 -12.82 -14.98 -51.75
N LEU A 183 -13.88 -14.49 -52.40
CA LEU A 183 -14.07 -14.59 -53.84
C LEU A 183 -13.04 -13.76 -54.63
N ALA A 184 -12.64 -12.58 -54.15
CA ALA A 184 -11.62 -11.76 -54.80
C ALA A 184 -10.23 -12.42 -54.76
N ARG A 185 -9.86 -13.03 -53.62
CA ARG A 185 -8.64 -13.83 -53.50
C ARG A 185 -8.71 -15.08 -54.39
N ALA A 186 -9.86 -15.75 -54.45
CA ALA A 186 -10.08 -16.88 -55.35
C ALA A 186 -9.96 -16.47 -56.83
N ARG A 187 -10.53 -15.33 -57.24
CA ARG A 187 -10.39 -14.76 -58.60
C ARG A 187 -8.93 -14.54 -58.99
N SER A 188 -8.10 -14.04 -58.07
CA SER A 188 -6.65 -13.88 -58.31
C SER A 188 -5.90 -15.21 -58.52
N LEU A 189 -6.51 -16.33 -58.13
CA LEU A 189 -6.01 -17.69 -58.33
C LEU A 189 -6.67 -18.41 -59.51
N MET A 190 -7.66 -17.80 -60.20
CA MET A 190 -8.37 -18.41 -61.33
C MET A 190 -7.72 -18.07 -62.68
N SER A 191 -7.91 -18.95 -63.68
CA SER A 191 -7.41 -18.69 -65.04
C SER A 191 -8.15 -17.52 -65.72
N PRO A 192 -7.47 -16.72 -66.58
CA PRO A 192 -8.04 -15.50 -67.18
C PRO A 192 -9.32 -15.70 -67.99
N ARG A 193 -9.62 -16.93 -68.41
CA ARG A 193 -10.82 -17.28 -69.18
C ARG A 193 -12.08 -17.36 -68.30
N MET A 194 -11.95 -17.86 -67.07
CA MET A 194 -13.07 -18.00 -66.12
C MET A 194 -13.50 -16.65 -65.55
N GLU A 195 -12.53 -15.75 -65.34
CA GLU A 195 -12.73 -14.41 -64.79
C GLU A 195 -13.54 -13.50 -65.74
N ARG A 196 -13.31 -13.63 -67.06
CA ARG A 196 -14.06 -12.87 -68.08
C ARG A 196 -15.52 -13.29 -68.16
N ALA A 197 -15.82 -14.59 -68.09
CA ALA A 197 -17.18 -15.11 -68.17
C ALA A 197 -18.09 -14.65 -67.01
N LEU A 198 -17.51 -14.47 -65.81
CA LEU A 198 -18.24 -13.97 -64.63
C LEU A 198 -18.42 -12.44 -64.64
N SER A 199 -17.46 -11.72 -65.22
CA SER A 199 -17.50 -10.25 -65.33
C SER A 199 -18.58 -9.77 -66.31
N ASP A 200 -18.81 -10.52 -67.40
CA ASP A 200 -19.89 -10.24 -68.38
C ASP A 200 -21.30 -10.44 -67.81
N LEU A 201 -21.45 -11.26 -66.76
CA LEU A 201 -22.72 -11.46 -66.07
C LEU A 201 -23.03 -10.34 -65.06
N ALA A 202 -22.00 -9.75 -64.46
CA ALA A 202 -22.13 -8.67 -63.50
C ALA A 202 -22.42 -7.31 -64.17
N SER A 203 -21.88 -7.07 -65.37
CA SER A 203 -22.08 -5.82 -66.12
C SER A 203 -23.49 -5.66 -66.72
N ARG A 204 -24.31 -6.71 -66.73
CA ARG A 204 -25.74 -6.65 -67.13
C ARG A 204 -26.67 -6.10 -66.06
N SER A 205 -26.18 -5.93 -64.84
CA SER A 205 -26.95 -5.40 -63.72
C SER A 205 -26.24 -4.15 -63.22
N LYS A 206 -26.78 -2.98 -63.58
CA LYS A 206 -26.80 -1.72 -62.79
C LYS A 206 -26.23 -0.50 -63.52
N GLU A 207 -27.14 0.39 -63.87
CA GLU A 207 -26.98 1.83 -64.11
C GLU A 207 -28.29 2.52 -63.61
N PRO A 208 -28.34 3.84 -63.37
CA PRO A 208 -27.56 4.60 -62.39
C PRO A 208 -28.44 5.64 -61.63
N GLY A 209 -27.84 6.44 -60.73
CA GLY A 209 -28.47 7.67 -60.22
C GLY A 209 -27.70 8.32 -59.07
N GLY A 210 -26.92 9.37 -59.35
CA GLY A 210 -26.30 10.28 -58.36
C GLY A 210 -27.28 11.34 -57.84
N PRO A 211 -26.87 12.57 -57.40
CA PRO A 211 -25.51 13.14 -57.27
C PRO A 211 -25.24 14.11 -56.07
N ALA A 212 -23.96 14.50 -55.91
CA ALA A 212 -23.34 15.84 -55.62
C ALA A 212 -23.51 16.67 -54.30
N SER A 213 -22.36 16.83 -53.59
CA SER A 213 -21.62 18.06 -53.11
C SER A 213 -22.29 19.21 -52.28
N PRO A 214 -21.55 20.18 -51.64
CA PRO A 214 -20.18 20.29 -51.03
C PRO A 214 -20.15 20.99 -49.60
N GLY A 215 -18.95 21.31 -49.02
CA GLY A 215 -18.65 21.75 -47.61
C GLY A 215 -19.01 23.21 -47.20
N PRO A 216 -18.35 23.96 -46.23
CA PRO A 216 -17.14 23.77 -45.37
C PRO A 216 -17.16 24.39 -43.89
N ALA A 217 -15.99 24.41 -43.20
CA ALA A 217 -15.44 25.38 -42.21
C ALA A 217 -15.61 25.27 -40.65
N LEU A 218 -14.49 25.45 -39.92
CA LEU A 218 -14.24 25.74 -38.46
C LEU A 218 -14.35 27.28 -38.18
N PRO A 219 -14.09 27.92 -36.99
CA PRO A 219 -13.56 27.49 -35.65
C PRO A 219 -14.18 28.19 -34.38
N ALA A 220 -13.59 27.96 -33.18
CA ALA A 220 -13.32 28.90 -32.05
C ALA A 220 -13.86 28.58 -30.60
N THR A 221 -12.94 28.67 -29.63
CA THR A 221 -13.03 28.77 -28.14
C THR A 221 -12.56 30.20 -27.71
N PRO A 222 -12.41 30.60 -26.41
CA PRO A 222 -13.16 30.50 -25.13
C PRO A 222 -13.46 31.95 -24.57
N PRO A 223 -13.80 32.27 -23.28
CA PRO A 223 -12.91 32.27 -22.06
C PRO A 223 -13.64 31.92 -20.70
N ALA A 224 -13.02 31.34 -19.67
CA ALA A 224 -12.17 31.83 -18.56
C ALA A 224 -12.78 32.86 -17.57
N THR A 225 -12.99 32.42 -16.30
CA THR A 225 -13.47 33.23 -15.14
C THR A 225 -12.46 33.12 -13.97
N PRO A 226 -12.18 34.18 -13.19
CA PRO A 226 -11.06 34.24 -12.22
C PRO A 226 -11.33 33.59 -10.84
N PRO A 227 -10.27 33.30 -10.04
CA PRO A 227 -10.38 32.67 -8.72
C PRO A 227 -10.70 33.65 -7.58
N ALA A 228 -11.56 33.20 -6.66
CA ALA A 228 -11.97 33.91 -5.46
C ALA A 228 -10.89 33.91 -4.35
N ALA A 229 -10.77 35.04 -3.65
CA ALA A 229 -9.90 35.26 -2.49
C ALA A 229 -10.40 34.51 -1.23
N PRO A 230 -9.50 34.14 -0.30
CA PRO A 230 -9.87 33.42 0.92
C PRO A 230 -10.51 34.32 1.99
N PRO A 231 -11.32 33.76 2.92
CA PRO A 231 -12.07 34.52 3.90
C PRO A 231 -11.20 35.04 5.06
N SER A 232 -11.34 36.33 5.35
CA SER A 232 -10.79 37.02 6.52
C SER A 232 -11.51 36.59 7.80
N ALA A 233 -11.09 35.47 8.40
CA ALA A 233 -11.78 34.87 9.54
C ALA A 233 -10.87 34.67 10.78
N LEU A 234 -9.97 35.59 11.11
CA LEU A 234 -9.28 35.59 12.42
C LEU A 234 -9.00 37.03 12.91
N LYS A 235 -10.07 37.77 13.20
CA LYS A 235 -9.95 39.12 13.79
C LYS A 235 -9.76 38.96 15.31
N GLY A 236 -8.50 38.92 15.78
CA GLY A 236 -8.21 38.99 17.22
C GLY A 236 -7.02 38.17 17.77
N VAL A 237 -6.38 37.32 16.96
CA VAL A 237 -5.17 36.58 17.38
C VAL A 237 -3.98 37.11 16.58
N SER A 238 -2.85 37.42 17.25
CA SER A 238 -1.68 37.93 16.55
C SER A 238 -1.18 36.90 15.51
N GLN A 239 -0.88 37.37 14.29
CA GLN A 239 -0.39 36.50 13.21
C GLN A 239 0.85 35.71 13.66
N SER A 240 1.72 36.33 14.46
CA SER A 240 2.88 35.70 15.09
C SER A 240 2.55 34.53 16.02
N LEU A 241 1.42 34.57 16.74
CA LEU A 241 1.00 33.47 17.60
C LEU A 241 0.42 32.33 16.78
N LEU A 242 -0.37 32.63 15.74
CA LEU A 242 -0.92 31.64 14.81
C LEU A 242 0.18 30.92 14.03
N GLU A 243 1.19 31.64 13.57
CA GLU A 243 2.37 31.06 12.93
C GLU A 243 3.15 30.14 13.87
N ARG A 244 3.32 30.55 15.14
CA ARG A 244 4.01 29.73 16.14
C ARG A 244 3.22 28.47 16.52
N ILE A 245 1.89 28.56 16.57
CA ILE A 245 1.01 27.41 16.81
C ILE A 245 1.10 26.44 15.61
N ARG A 246 0.95 26.94 14.38
CA ARG A 246 1.10 26.14 13.15
C ARG A 246 2.47 25.47 13.08
N ALA A 247 3.55 26.18 13.36
CA ALA A 247 4.90 25.61 13.38
C ALA A 247 5.05 24.49 14.42
N LYS A 248 4.48 24.66 15.62
CA LYS A 248 4.48 23.61 16.66
C LYS A 248 3.63 22.40 16.28
N GLU A 249 2.49 22.60 15.64
CA GLU A 249 1.63 21.51 15.15
C GLU A 249 2.33 20.71 14.06
N VAL A 250 3.00 21.38 13.12
CA VAL A 250 3.80 20.73 12.07
C VAL A 250 4.93 19.92 12.66
N GLN A 251 5.69 20.48 13.61
CA GLN A 251 6.76 19.75 14.31
C GLN A 251 6.22 18.51 15.01
N LYS A 252 5.08 18.63 15.71
CA LYS A 252 4.42 17.50 16.38
C LYS A 252 3.97 16.43 15.38
N GLN A 253 3.41 16.83 14.24
CA GLN A 253 2.96 15.91 13.19
C GLN A 253 4.13 15.23 12.48
N LEU A 254 5.22 15.96 12.18
CA LEU A 254 6.45 15.41 11.63
C LEU A 254 7.04 14.36 12.57
N ALA A 255 7.19 14.71 13.85
CA ALA A 255 7.68 13.78 14.87
C ALA A 255 6.80 12.53 14.95
N GLN A 256 5.47 12.67 14.90
CA GLN A 256 4.57 11.52 14.89
C GLN A 256 4.76 10.61 13.67
N MET A 257 5.01 11.18 12.48
CA MET A 257 5.20 10.42 11.24
C MET A 257 6.56 9.70 11.17
N THR A 258 7.59 10.22 11.84
CA THR A 258 8.97 9.70 11.77
C THR A 258 9.41 8.90 13.00
N ARG A 259 8.68 8.98 14.13
CA ARG A 259 9.04 8.32 15.40
C ARG A 259 8.94 6.80 15.34
N ARG A 260 9.87 6.11 16.04
CA ARG A 260 9.86 4.66 16.19
C ARG A 260 8.77 4.19 17.17
N PRO A 261 8.13 3.03 16.94
CA PRO A 261 7.06 2.53 17.80
C PRO A 261 7.51 2.24 19.25
N GLU A 262 8.76 1.80 19.45
CA GLU A 262 9.33 1.56 20.79
C GLU A 262 9.48 2.85 21.60
N GLN A 263 9.91 3.93 20.95
CA GLN A 263 10.04 5.25 21.56
C GLN A 263 8.67 5.85 21.93
N GLU A 264 7.63 5.57 21.13
CA GLU A 264 6.25 5.99 21.43
C GLU A 264 5.68 5.25 22.65
N GLN A 265 5.89 3.92 22.74
CA GLN A 265 5.51 3.15 23.93
C GLN A 265 6.25 3.61 25.19
N ARG A 266 7.51 4.03 25.06
CA ARG A 266 8.27 4.61 26.18
C ARG A 266 7.69 5.96 26.60
N LEU A 267 7.35 6.84 25.66
CA LEU A 267 6.67 8.10 25.99
C LEU A 267 5.30 7.91 26.65
N GLN A 268 4.47 7.02 26.12
CA GLN A 268 3.15 6.75 26.70
C GLN A 268 3.29 6.28 28.16
N ARG A 269 4.34 5.51 28.48
CA ARG A 269 4.67 5.16 29.86
C ARG A 269 5.10 6.40 30.65
N LEU A 270 6.00 7.22 30.12
CA LEU A 270 6.49 8.45 30.76
C LEU A 270 5.38 9.47 31.08
N GLU A 271 4.43 9.68 30.16
CA GLU A 271 3.28 10.58 30.35
C GLU A 271 2.40 10.15 31.53
N ARG A 272 2.37 8.85 31.83
CA ARG A 272 1.57 8.26 32.92
C ARG A 272 2.32 8.20 34.25
N LEU A 273 3.65 8.32 34.25
CA LEU A 273 4.46 8.21 35.47
C LEU A 273 4.11 9.24 36.57
N PRO A 274 3.77 10.51 36.28
CA PRO A 274 3.42 11.46 37.34
C PRO A 274 2.19 11.04 38.15
N GLU A 275 1.17 10.51 37.47
CA GLU A 275 -0.04 10.01 38.13
C GLU A 275 0.25 8.72 38.90
N LEU A 276 1.07 7.83 38.33
CA LEU A 276 1.53 6.61 39.02
C LEU A 276 2.34 6.93 40.27
N ALA A 277 3.23 7.93 40.21
CA ALA A 277 4.02 8.40 41.33
C ALA A 277 3.13 8.91 42.48
N ARG A 278 2.08 9.67 42.14
CA ARG A 278 1.09 10.16 43.11
C ARG A 278 0.35 9.02 43.81
N VAL A 279 -0.15 8.05 43.03
CA VAL A 279 -0.87 6.89 43.57
C VAL A 279 0.06 6.00 44.40
N LEU A 280 1.28 5.76 43.92
CA LEU A 280 2.27 4.94 44.64
C LEU A 280 2.61 5.53 46.00
N ARG A 281 2.82 6.86 46.09
CA ARG A 281 3.01 7.53 47.38
C ARG A 281 1.81 7.32 48.30
N GLY A 282 0.59 7.46 47.78
CA GLY A 282 -0.65 7.20 48.53
C GLY A 282 -0.72 5.78 49.11
N VAL A 283 -0.31 4.77 48.34
CA VAL A 283 -0.23 3.38 48.79
C VAL A 283 0.78 3.22 49.93
N PHE A 284 1.97 3.83 49.84
CA PHE A 284 2.99 3.77 50.90
C PHE A 284 2.61 4.52 52.19
N VAL A 285 1.80 5.58 52.07
CA VAL A 285 1.23 6.30 53.21
C VAL A 285 0.14 5.46 53.88
N SER A 286 -0.74 4.82 53.09
CA SER A 286 -1.82 3.97 53.58
C SER A 286 -1.30 2.69 54.26
N GLU A 287 -0.33 2.00 53.66
CA GLU A 287 0.21 0.72 54.16
C GLU A 287 1.15 0.92 55.37
N ARG A 288 1.61 2.15 55.65
CA ARG A 288 2.54 2.53 56.74
C ARG A 288 3.85 1.73 56.81
N LYS A 289 4.17 0.93 55.79
CA LYS A 289 5.42 0.16 55.69
C LYS A 289 6.54 0.98 55.04
N PRO A 290 7.81 0.73 55.39
CA PRO A 290 8.96 1.37 54.75
C PRO A 290 9.33 0.76 53.39
N ALA A 291 8.90 -0.49 53.14
CA ALA A 291 9.10 -1.19 51.88
C ALA A 291 7.90 -2.10 51.56
N LEU A 292 7.59 -2.26 50.28
CA LEU A 292 6.53 -3.15 49.76
C LEU A 292 7.11 -4.09 48.71
N THR A 293 6.56 -5.29 48.55
CA THR A 293 6.97 -6.17 47.44
C THR A 293 6.42 -5.64 46.12
N MET A 294 7.13 -5.92 45.01
CA MET A 294 6.72 -5.53 43.66
C MET A 294 5.30 -6.00 43.33
N GLN A 295 4.95 -7.23 43.72
CA GLN A 295 3.62 -7.80 43.53
C GLN A 295 2.52 -7.02 44.27
N VAL A 296 2.76 -6.68 45.54
CA VAL A 296 1.78 -5.92 46.35
C VAL A 296 1.64 -4.49 45.82
N ALA A 297 2.74 -3.84 45.47
CA ALA A 297 2.70 -2.50 44.90
C ALA A 297 1.95 -2.49 43.56
N CYS A 298 2.24 -3.41 42.65
CA CYS A 298 1.55 -3.51 41.36
C CYS A 298 0.06 -3.82 41.52
N ALA A 299 -0.31 -4.74 42.42
CA ALA A 299 -1.72 -5.07 42.67
C ALA A 299 -2.51 -3.87 43.21
N ARG A 300 -1.92 -3.08 44.11
CA ARG A 300 -2.55 -1.86 44.66
C ARG A 300 -2.62 -0.74 43.63
N LEU A 301 -1.59 -0.59 42.80
CA LEU A 301 -1.57 0.39 41.71
C LEU A 301 -2.63 0.07 40.64
N VAL A 302 -2.78 -1.19 40.24
CA VAL A 302 -3.82 -1.61 39.28
C VAL A 302 -5.22 -1.34 39.83
N GLY A 303 -5.45 -1.54 41.13
CA GLY A 303 -6.73 -1.23 41.77
C GLY A 303 -7.02 0.26 41.97
N SER A 304 -6.00 1.11 41.94
CA SER A 304 -6.12 2.55 42.25
C SER A 304 -5.95 3.47 41.04
N CYS A 305 -5.41 2.98 39.91
CA CYS A 305 -5.27 3.73 38.67
C CYS A 305 -6.42 3.45 37.71
N CYS A 306 -7.05 4.50 37.16
CA CYS A 306 -8.23 4.41 36.30
C CYS A 306 -7.99 3.84 34.88
N ALA A 307 -6.76 3.49 34.50
CA ALA A 307 -6.47 2.94 33.18
C ALA A 307 -6.29 1.42 33.30
N ALA A 308 -7.16 0.64 32.66
CA ALA A 308 -7.06 -0.83 32.58
C ALA A 308 -5.66 -1.25 32.11
N THR A 309 -4.81 -1.62 33.07
CA THR A 309 -3.39 -1.91 32.86
C THR A 309 -3.10 -3.30 33.41
N SER A 310 -2.37 -4.10 32.65
CA SER A 310 -1.97 -5.42 33.11
C SER A 310 -0.92 -5.32 34.25
N PRO A 311 -0.83 -6.31 35.15
CA PRO A 311 0.19 -6.33 36.19
C PRO A 311 1.63 -6.22 35.64
N GLY A 312 1.89 -6.80 34.47
CA GLY A 312 3.20 -6.75 33.81
C GLY A 312 3.55 -5.36 33.26
N GLU A 313 2.58 -4.63 32.71
CA GLU A 313 2.79 -3.24 32.29
C GLU A 313 3.04 -2.31 33.49
N MET A 314 2.39 -2.59 34.63
CA MET A 314 2.59 -1.84 35.86
C MET A 314 4.00 -2.04 36.43
N GLU A 315 4.51 -3.27 36.43
CA GLU A 315 5.88 -3.58 36.83
C GLU A 315 6.91 -2.82 35.97
N GLN A 316 6.70 -2.78 34.65
CA GLN A 316 7.55 -2.00 33.75
C GLN A 316 7.52 -0.50 34.04
N CYS A 317 6.37 0.04 34.45
CA CYS A 317 6.26 1.46 34.84
C CYS A 317 7.01 1.74 36.13
N VAL A 318 6.95 0.85 37.14
CA VAL A 318 7.70 0.99 38.39
C VAL A 318 9.21 0.89 38.15
N LEU A 319 9.65 -0.02 37.29
CA LEU A 319 11.05 -0.13 36.87
C LEU A 319 11.53 1.16 36.21
N LEU A 320 10.77 1.71 35.27
CA LEU A 320 11.09 2.98 34.62
C LEU A 320 11.14 4.15 35.62
N LEU A 321 10.25 4.15 36.61
CA LEU A 321 10.25 5.14 37.70
C LEU A 321 11.54 5.08 38.54
N SER A 322 12.05 3.88 38.80
CA SER A 322 13.31 3.70 39.52
C SER A 322 14.55 4.10 38.73
N GLU A 323 14.51 3.93 37.40
CA GLU A 323 15.59 4.35 36.49
C GLU A 323 15.69 5.88 36.46
N LEU A 324 14.54 6.57 36.40
CA LEU A 324 14.49 8.02 36.27
C LEU A 324 14.69 8.75 37.61
N LEU A 325 14.30 8.14 38.73
CA LEU A 325 14.33 8.73 40.06
C LEU A 325 14.92 7.75 41.10
N PRO A 326 16.20 7.38 40.97
CA PRO A 326 16.86 6.44 41.90
C PRO A 326 16.96 6.99 43.33
N ASP A 327 16.93 8.32 43.48
CA ASP A 327 16.94 8.98 44.79
C ASP A 327 15.61 8.80 45.53
N TRP A 328 14.50 8.72 44.79
CA TRP A 328 13.16 8.69 45.35
C TRP A 328 12.60 7.27 45.50
N LEU A 329 12.85 6.41 44.50
CA LEU A 329 12.34 5.04 44.45
C LEU A 329 13.49 4.07 44.21
N ARG A 330 13.73 3.19 45.18
CA ARG A 330 14.83 2.19 45.14
C ARG A 330 14.27 0.78 45.10
N LEU A 331 14.81 -0.03 44.21
CA LEU A 331 14.53 -1.47 44.15
C LEU A 331 15.61 -2.24 44.89
N HIS A 332 15.19 -3.07 45.82
CA HIS A 332 16.04 -4.00 46.55
C HIS A 332 15.62 -5.42 46.20
N ARG A 333 16.50 -6.16 45.52
CA ARG A 333 16.29 -7.58 45.24
C ARG A 333 16.79 -8.41 46.43
N VAL A 334 15.90 -9.18 47.03
CA VAL A 334 16.22 -10.07 48.16
C VAL A 334 15.73 -11.46 47.79
N ARG A 335 16.67 -12.39 47.54
CA ARG A 335 16.39 -13.76 47.08
C ARG A 335 15.60 -13.75 45.76
N THR A 336 14.35 -14.21 45.76
CA THR A 336 13.45 -14.26 44.61
C THR A 336 12.55 -13.03 44.48
N ASP A 337 12.46 -12.21 45.53
CA ASP A 337 11.50 -11.11 45.61
C ASP A 337 12.17 -9.75 45.42
N THR A 338 11.49 -8.86 44.70
CA THR A 338 11.90 -7.46 44.55
C THR A 338 11.07 -6.59 45.48
N TYR A 339 11.74 -5.89 46.39
CA TYR A 339 11.15 -4.91 47.29
C TYR A 339 11.36 -3.50 46.76
N ILE A 340 10.35 -2.66 46.90
CA ILE A 340 10.37 -1.24 46.55
C ILE A 340 10.42 -0.45 47.84
N LYS A 341 11.43 0.42 47.96
CA LYS A 341 11.55 1.41 49.02
C LYS A 341 11.29 2.79 48.42
N LEU A 342 10.44 3.56 49.09
CA LEU A 342 10.04 4.90 48.67
C LEU A 342 10.43 5.92 49.76
N ASP A 343 11.00 7.05 49.36
CA ASP A 343 11.16 8.20 50.25
C ASP A 343 9.81 8.94 50.40
N LYS A 344 9.28 8.96 51.63
CA LYS A 344 7.98 9.54 51.98
C LYS A 344 8.05 11.05 52.18
N ASP A 345 9.24 11.59 52.46
CA ASP A 345 9.44 12.99 52.84
C ASP A 345 9.83 13.87 51.64
N ALA A 346 10.18 13.24 50.52
CA ALA A 346 10.48 13.93 49.27
C ALA A 346 9.29 14.80 48.80
N ASP A 347 9.57 15.94 48.16
CA ASP A 347 8.53 16.82 47.60
C ASP A 347 7.95 16.22 46.31
N LEU A 348 6.64 15.91 46.34
CA LEU A 348 5.93 15.34 45.19
C LEU A 348 5.86 16.32 44.01
N ALA A 349 5.79 17.63 44.27
CA ALA A 349 5.73 18.64 43.20
C ALA A 349 7.04 18.66 42.40
N SER A 350 8.18 18.67 43.09
CA SER A 350 9.51 18.51 42.50
C SER A 350 9.67 17.21 41.70
N ILE A 351 9.19 16.09 42.24
CA ILE A 351 9.21 14.78 41.57
C ILE A 351 8.38 14.80 40.27
N MET A 352 7.15 15.33 40.31
CA MET A 352 6.31 15.45 39.12
C MET A 352 6.93 16.38 38.07
N ALA A 353 7.55 17.49 38.49
CA ALA A 353 8.23 18.40 37.59
C ALA A 353 9.44 17.75 36.89
N ARG A 354 10.22 16.93 37.62
CA ARG A 354 11.33 16.14 37.05
C ARG A 354 10.84 15.09 36.06
N LEU A 355 9.77 14.35 36.37
CA LEU A 355 9.16 13.37 35.46
C LEU A 355 8.62 14.05 34.20
N ALA A 356 7.94 15.19 34.34
CA ALA A 356 7.45 15.98 33.21
C ALA A 356 8.58 16.61 32.38
N HIS A 357 9.72 16.93 33.00
CA HIS A 357 10.91 17.37 32.29
C HIS A 357 11.54 16.22 31.48
N GLN A 358 11.67 15.03 32.06
CA GLN A 358 12.16 13.85 31.34
C GLN A 358 11.25 13.42 30.19
N ALA A 359 9.93 13.45 30.39
CA ALA A 359 8.96 13.20 29.32
C ALA A 359 9.12 14.20 28.14
N ARG A 360 9.42 15.47 28.44
CA ARG A 360 9.67 16.48 27.40
C ARG A 360 11.00 16.27 26.67
N ILE A 361 12.06 15.87 27.37
CA ILE A 361 13.36 15.57 26.74
C ILE A 361 13.21 14.39 25.77
N GLU A 362 12.64 13.28 26.24
CA GLU A 362 12.44 12.09 25.39
C GLU A 362 11.40 12.31 24.27
N ALA A 363 10.56 13.35 24.37
CA ALA A 363 9.63 13.70 23.29
C ALA A 363 10.29 14.45 22.14
N VAL A 364 11.40 15.14 22.42
CA VAL A 364 12.19 15.91 21.45
C VAL A 364 13.24 15.05 20.75
N LEU A 365 13.70 13.99 21.41
CA LEU A 365 14.56 12.93 20.85
C LEU A 365 13.74 11.91 20.02
#